data_AF-A0A2D7DUL0-F1
#
_entry.id   AF-A0A2D7DUL0-F1
#
_cell.length_a   1.000
_cell.length_b   1.000
_cell.length_c   1.000
_cell.angle_alpha   90.00
_cell.angle_beta   90.00
_cell.angle_gamma   90.00
#
_symmetry.space_group_name_H-M   'P 1'
#
loop_
_entity.id
_entity.type
_entity.pdbx_description
1 polymer ?
#
loop_
_entity_poly.entity_id
_entity_poly.type
_entity_poly.pdbx_seq_one_letter_code
_entity_poly.pdbx_strand_id
1 'polypeptide(L)'
;MERVNKPSKLLSESEMVSLLVDISIVNASLNFSEKNFSDLNSIFEYHEIDSITFVENNIYYVSKPKKYMKIFDSVKFKLEEIQDGLSQELLNHVNYDKKYLKNQNKK
;
A
#
# COMPACT_ATOMS: atom_id res chain seq x y z
N MET A 1 1.61 30.12 -11.63
CA MET A 1 0.94 28.94 -11.03
C MET A 1 -0.12 29.46 -10.10
N GLU A 2 -1.37 29.06 -10.31
CA GLU A 2 -2.48 29.37 -9.42
C GLU A 2 -2.14 28.88 -8.00
N ARG A 3 -2.53 29.64 -6.96
CA ARG A 3 -2.28 29.23 -5.58
C ARG A 3 -3.12 27.98 -5.31
N VAL A 4 -2.46 26.84 -5.10
CA VAL A 4 -3.13 25.61 -4.70
C VAL A 4 -3.66 25.78 -3.28
N ASN A 5 -4.99 25.73 -3.13
CA ASN A 5 -5.64 25.83 -1.84
C ASN A 5 -5.30 24.62 -0.97
N LYS A 6 -5.17 24.85 0.35
CA LYS A 6 -5.02 23.78 1.32
C LYS A 6 -6.35 23.02 1.42
N PRO A 7 -6.36 21.67 1.35
CA PRO A 7 -7.56 20.86 1.55
C PRO A 7 -8.22 21.17 2.90
N SER A 8 -9.54 20.99 2.98
CA SER A 8 -10.29 21.13 4.23
C SER A 8 -9.79 20.15 5.30
N LYS A 9 -9.61 18.89 4.91
CA LYS A 9 -8.90 17.85 5.66
C LYS A 9 -7.56 17.58 4.99
N LEU A 10 -6.48 18.18 5.50
CA LEU A 10 -5.12 17.90 5.02
C LEU A 10 -4.57 16.66 5.72
N LEU A 11 -4.29 15.62 4.95
CA LEU A 11 -3.55 14.44 5.40
C LEU A 11 -2.08 14.80 5.65
N SER A 12 -1.51 14.30 6.73
CA SER A 12 -0.08 14.29 7.00
C SER A 12 0.67 13.46 5.96
N GLU A 13 2.00 13.64 5.89
CA GLU A 13 2.84 12.85 4.98
C GLU A 13 2.72 11.34 5.28
N SER A 14 2.63 10.95 6.56
CA SER A 14 2.43 9.56 6.99
C SER A 14 1.06 8.99 6.63
N GLU A 15 -0.02 9.76 6.79
CA GLU A 15 -1.37 9.34 6.38
C GLU A 15 -1.44 9.17 4.86
N MET A 16 -0.85 10.10 4.09
CA MET A 16 -0.77 9.98 2.63
C MET A 16 0.04 8.75 2.20
N VAL A 17 1.15 8.44 2.88
CA VAL A 17 1.93 7.21 2.64
C VAL A 17 1.07 5.97 2.90
N SER A 18 0.35 5.90 4.01
CA SER A 18 -0.49 4.75 4.33
C SER A 18 -1.59 4.54 3.28
N LEU A 19 -2.29 5.62 2.92
CA LEU A 19 -3.33 5.59 1.90
C LEU A 19 -2.80 5.10 0.55
N LEU A 20 -1.66 5.62 0.10
CA LEU A 20 -1.09 5.26 -1.20
C LEU A 20 -0.55 3.84 -1.25
N VAL A 21 -0.06 3.29 -0.13
CA VAL A 21 0.30 1.86 -0.04
C VAL A 21 -0.93 0.99 -0.24
N ASP A 22 -2.02 1.27 0.48
CA ASP A 22 -3.24 0.45 0.41
C ASP A 22 -3.91 0.54 -0.97
N ILE A 23 -3.97 1.74 -1.56
CA ILE A 23 -4.42 1.95 -2.95
C ILE A 23 -3.56 1.13 -3.92
N SER A 24 -2.24 1.11 -3.73
CA SER A 24 -1.32 0.37 -4.62
C SER A 24 -1.55 -1.13 -4.53
N ILE A 25 -1.76 -1.67 -3.33
CA ILE A 25 -2.05 -3.09 -3.11
C ILE A 25 -3.39 -3.48 -3.76
N VAL A 26 -4.45 -2.70 -3.52
CA VAL A 26 -5.76 -2.94 -4.14
C VAL A 26 -5.67 -2.84 -5.67
N ASN A 27 -5.04 -1.81 -6.22
CA ASN A 27 -4.90 -1.68 -7.68
C ASN A 27 -4.10 -2.83 -8.29
N ALA A 28 -3.03 -3.29 -7.62
CA ALA A 28 -2.28 -4.45 -8.08
C ALA A 28 -3.16 -5.70 -8.11
N SER A 29 -3.99 -5.88 -7.07
CA SER A 29 -4.85 -7.04 -6.90
C SER A 29 -6.00 -7.16 -7.91
N LEU A 30 -6.52 -6.02 -8.40
CA LEU A 30 -7.58 -5.99 -9.42
C LEU A 30 -7.15 -6.68 -10.72
N ASN A 31 -5.84 -6.72 -11.01
CA ASN A 31 -5.31 -7.42 -12.18
C ASN A 31 -5.28 -8.96 -12.03
N PHE A 32 -5.49 -9.48 -10.81
CA PHE A 32 -5.36 -10.92 -10.51
C PHE A 32 -6.70 -11.62 -10.23
N SER A 33 -7.77 -10.90 -9.91
CA SER A 33 -9.11 -11.50 -9.79
C SER A 33 -10.24 -10.49 -9.99
N GLU A 34 -11.20 -10.80 -10.86
CA GLU A 34 -12.41 -9.98 -11.04
C GLU A 34 -13.38 -10.04 -9.86
N LYS A 35 -13.20 -10.99 -8.93
CA LYS A 35 -14.32 -11.43 -8.09
C LYS A 35 -14.41 -10.90 -6.66
N ASN A 36 -13.37 -10.37 -6.02
CA ASN A 36 -13.46 -10.09 -4.57
C ASN A 36 -12.57 -8.97 -4.01
N PHE A 37 -11.91 -8.15 -4.83
CA PHE A 37 -11.13 -7.05 -4.25
C PHE A 37 -11.99 -5.84 -3.95
N SER A 38 -11.88 -5.36 -2.70
CA SER A 38 -12.56 -4.19 -2.19
C SER A 38 -12.36 -3.01 -3.15
N ASP A 39 -13.46 -2.39 -3.54
CA ASP A 39 -13.44 -1.17 -4.34
C ASP A 39 -12.65 -0.08 -3.60
N LEU A 40 -12.05 0.86 -4.33
CA LEU A 40 -11.28 1.98 -3.78
C LEU A 40 -12.06 2.77 -2.72
N ASN A 41 -13.39 2.76 -2.81
CA ASN A 41 -14.28 3.33 -1.80
C ASN A 41 -14.06 2.74 -0.40
N SER A 42 -13.85 1.43 -0.26
CA SER A 42 -13.56 0.80 1.04
C SER A 42 -12.21 1.21 1.60
N ILE A 43 -11.23 1.53 0.74
CA ILE A 43 -9.94 2.07 1.18
C ILE A 43 -10.11 3.49 1.71
N PHE A 44 -10.87 4.34 1.01
CA PHE A 44 -11.13 5.69 1.50
C PHE A 44 -11.86 5.67 2.85
N GLU A 45 -12.86 4.80 3.00
CA GLU A 45 -13.58 4.62 4.27
C GLU A 45 -12.65 4.18 5.41
N TYR A 46 -11.75 3.21 5.16
CA TYR A 46 -10.75 2.77 6.14
C TYR A 46 -9.82 3.90 6.60
N HIS A 47 -9.47 4.82 5.70
CA HIS A 47 -8.67 6.02 6.00
C HIS A 47 -9.50 7.21 6.50
N GLU A 48 -10.79 7.02 6.77
CA GLU A 48 -11.74 8.05 7.19
C GLU A 48 -11.80 9.25 6.24
N ILE A 49 -11.66 9.02 4.93
CA ILE A 49 -11.74 10.05 3.89
C ILE A 49 -12.71 9.65 2.79
N ASP A 50 -12.99 10.59 1.89
CA ASP A 50 -13.64 10.33 0.61
C ASP A 50 -12.70 10.57 -0.57
N SER A 51 -13.17 10.25 -1.78
CA SER A 51 -12.42 10.44 -3.01
C SER A 51 -12.09 11.91 -3.29
N ILE A 52 -12.95 12.84 -2.88
CA ILE A 52 -12.75 14.29 -3.04
C ILE A 52 -11.56 14.74 -2.18
N THR A 53 -11.55 14.35 -0.91
CA THR A 53 -10.47 14.61 0.04
C THR A 53 -9.15 14.05 -0.48
N PHE A 54 -9.15 12.83 -1.04
CA PHE A 54 -7.95 12.28 -1.68
C PHE A 54 -7.45 13.15 -2.84
N VAL A 55 -8.32 13.55 -3.78
CA VAL A 55 -7.94 14.38 -4.92
C VAL A 55 -7.39 15.73 -4.48
N GLU A 56 -8.03 16.40 -3.51
CA GLU A 56 -7.53 17.66 -2.95
C GLU A 56 -6.14 17.50 -2.32
N ASN A 57 -5.92 16.44 -1.55
CA ASN A 57 -4.62 16.14 -0.95
C ASN A 57 -3.55 15.82 -1.99
N ASN A 58 -3.90 15.04 -3.02
CA ASN A 58 -3.00 14.74 -4.14
C ASN A 58 -2.57 16.03 -4.84
N ILE A 59 -3.51 16.92 -5.19
CA ILE A 59 -3.20 18.23 -5.80
C ILE A 59 -2.32 19.07 -4.86
N TYR A 60 -2.61 19.08 -3.57
CA TYR A 60 -1.81 19.79 -2.57
C TYR A 60 -0.37 19.27 -2.49
N TYR A 61 -0.14 17.95 -2.56
CA TYR A 61 1.21 17.38 -2.53
C TYR A 61 1.94 17.51 -3.88
N VAL A 62 1.25 17.42 -5.02
CA VAL A 62 1.79 17.75 -6.35
C VAL A 62 2.38 19.16 -6.37
N SER A 63 1.73 20.13 -5.71
CA SER A 63 2.25 21.50 -5.57
C SER A 63 3.53 21.62 -4.73
N LYS A 64 3.96 20.55 -4.05
CA LYS A 64 5.13 20.50 -3.15
C LYS A 64 6.06 19.33 -3.54
N PRO A 65 6.78 19.43 -4.68
CA PRO A 65 7.52 18.30 -5.25
C PRO A 65 8.49 17.61 -4.27
N LYS A 66 9.22 18.38 -3.46
CA LYS A 66 10.15 17.82 -2.46
C LYS A 66 9.45 16.96 -1.40
N LYS A 67 8.25 17.34 -0.98
CA LYS A 67 7.46 16.55 -0.02
C LYS A 67 6.85 15.34 -0.70
N TYR A 68 6.35 15.52 -1.92
CA TYR A 68 5.69 14.43 -2.61
C TYR A 68 6.68 13.31 -3.00
N MET A 69 7.90 13.69 -3.38
CA MET A 69 8.98 12.73 -3.60
C MET A 69 9.26 11.90 -2.34
N LYS A 70 9.36 12.53 -1.16
CA LYS A 70 9.52 11.79 0.11
C LYS A 70 8.38 10.84 0.41
N ILE A 71 7.14 11.23 0.11
CA ILE A 71 5.97 10.36 0.25
C ILE A 71 6.14 9.13 -0.65
N PHE A 72 6.45 9.31 -1.94
CA PHE A 72 6.62 8.17 -2.84
C PHE A 72 7.83 7.29 -2.51
N ASP A 73 8.94 7.87 -2.06
CA ASP A 73 10.09 7.11 -1.56
C ASP A 73 9.68 6.24 -0.36
N SER A 74 8.87 6.79 0.56
CA SER A 74 8.35 6.06 1.73
C SER A 74 7.33 4.98 1.35
N VAL A 75 6.47 5.25 0.37
CA VAL A 75 5.53 4.26 -0.19
C VAL A 75 6.31 3.09 -0.78
N LYS A 76 7.33 3.38 -1.61
CA LYS A 76 8.20 2.36 -2.20
C LYS A 76 8.86 1.51 -1.11
N PHE A 77 9.48 2.15 -0.12
CA PHE A 77 10.14 1.45 0.98
C PHE A 77 9.18 0.51 1.73
N LYS A 78 7.97 0.97 2.07
CA LYS A 78 6.96 0.12 2.73
C LYS A 78 6.52 -1.07 1.87
N LEU A 79 6.36 -0.88 0.56
CA LEU A 79 6.01 -1.97 -0.35
C LEU A 79 7.13 -3.01 -0.44
N GLU A 80 8.39 -2.56 -0.45
CA GLU A 80 9.57 -3.45 -0.39
C GLU A 80 9.59 -4.23 0.93
N GLU A 81 9.34 -3.59 2.07
CA GLU A 81 9.24 -4.28 3.37
C GLU A 81 8.14 -5.35 3.39
N ILE A 82 6.97 -5.04 2.83
CA ILE A 82 5.85 -6.00 2.72
C ILE A 82 6.27 -7.18 1.83
N GLN A 83 6.88 -6.91 0.68
CA GLN A 83 7.33 -7.94 -0.25
C GLN A 83 8.39 -8.87 0.38
N ASP A 84 9.36 -8.29 1.09
CA ASP A 84 10.41 -9.04 1.77
C ASP A 84 9.82 -9.90 2.89
N GLY A 85 8.89 -9.37 3.68
CA GLY A 85 8.18 -10.11 4.72
C GLY A 85 7.45 -11.33 4.17
N LEU A 86 6.67 -11.15 3.11
CA LEU A 86 5.95 -12.24 2.43
C LEU A 86 6.91 -13.30 1.86
N SER A 87 8.03 -12.86 1.27
CA SER A 87 9.04 -13.75 0.71
C SER A 87 9.69 -14.61 1.79
N GLN A 88 10.02 -14.03 2.95
CA GLN A 88 10.55 -14.78 4.08
C GLN A 88 9.54 -15.78 4.65
N GLU A 89 8.28 -15.38 4.78
CA GLU A 89 7.21 -16.27 5.24
C GLU A 89 7.05 -17.49 4.31
N LEU A 90 7.02 -17.28 2.99
CA LEU A 90 6.96 -18.36 2.00
C LEU A 90 8.16 -19.31 2.10
N LEU A 91 9.38 -18.78 2.27
CA LEU A 91 10.58 -19.61 2.43
C LEU A 91 10.51 -20.46 3.71
N ASN A 92 9.99 -19.91 4.80
CA ASN A 92 9.81 -20.63 6.05
C ASN A 92 8.81 -21.78 5.90
N HIS A 93 7.69 -21.56 5.22
CA HIS A 93 6.70 -22.62 4.94
C HIS A 93 7.30 -23.74 4.08
N VAL A 94 8.02 -23.41 3.00
CA VAL A 94 8.67 -24.42 2.14
C VAL A 94 9.72 -25.24 2.91
N ASN A 95 10.49 -24.59 3.79
CA ASN A 95 11.51 -25.26 4.59
C ASN A 95 10.90 -26.17 5.65
N TYR A 96 9.79 -25.75 6.26
CA TYR A 96 8.98 -26.58 7.15
C TYR A 96 8.56 -27.85 6.40
N ASP A 97 7.85 -27.76 5.29
CA ASP A 97 7.36 -28.93 4.53
C ASP A 97 8.47 -29.91 4.13
N LYS A 98 9.61 -29.40 3.65
CA LYS A 98 10.79 -30.22 3.34
C LYS A 98 11.29 -31.01 4.55
N LYS A 99 11.25 -30.42 5.75
CA LYS A 99 11.62 -31.10 7.00
C LYS A 99 10.61 -32.19 7.37
N TYR A 100 9.30 -31.95 7.19
CA TYR A 100 8.26 -32.98 7.42
C TYR A 100 8.47 -34.19 6.51
N LEU A 101 8.65 -33.96 5.22
CA LEU A 101 8.83 -35.04 4.23
C LEU A 101 10.09 -35.87 4.50
N LYS A 102 11.21 -35.22 4.88
CA LYS A 102 12.46 -35.93 5.26
C LYS A 102 12.30 -36.81 6.50
N ASN A 103 11.44 -36.43 7.44
CA ASN A 103 11.22 -37.20 8.66
C ASN A 103 10.29 -38.41 8.44
N GLN A 104 9.36 -38.34 7.49
CA GLN A 104 8.48 -39.46 7.13
C GLN A 104 9.24 -40.58 6.38
N ASN A 105 10.20 -40.22 5.54
CA ASN A 105 11.01 -41.17 4.77
C ASN A 105 12.15 -41.84 5.57
N LYS A 106 12.24 -41.58 6.89
CA LYS A 106 13.24 -42.18 7.80
C LYS A 106 12.66 -43.30 8.68
N LYS A 107 11.40 -43.68 8.49
CA LYS A 107 10.78 -44.87 9.08
C LYS A 107 10.68 -45.96 8.03
#